data_AF-A0A160FV35-F1
#
_entry.id   AF-A0A160FV35-F1
#
_cell.length_a   1.000
_cell.length_b   1.000
_cell.length_c   1.000
_cell.angle_alpha   90.00
_cell.angle_beta   90.00
_cell.angle_gamma   90.00
#
_symmetry.space_group_name_H-M   'P 1'
#
loop_
_entity.id
_entity.type
_entity.pdbx_description
1 polymer ?
#
loop_
_entity_poly.entity_id
_entity_poly.type
_entity_poly.pdbx_seq_one_letter_code
_entity_poly.pdbx_strand_id
1 'polypeptide(L)'
;MAHKPQIKIPATYMRGGTSKGVFFRLQDLPEAAQVPGAARDALLMRVIGSPDPYGKQIDGMGGATSSTSKTVIIAKSSKPDHDVDYLFGQVAIDTAFVDWSGNCGNLSAAVGPFAISAGLVDASRIPQNGVAVVRIWQANIGKTIIGHVPITDGAVQETGDFELDGVTFPAAEVQLEFLDPAAEEEGAGGAMFPTGNLVDDLEVPGVGTLKATMINAGIPTIFVDAESIGYKGTELQGAINSDDKALAMFETIRAHGAVRMGLIKNIDEIATRQHTPKVAFVAKPADYVASSGKRVAASDVDLLVRAMSMGKLHHAMMGTAAVAIGTAAAISGTLVNLAAGGGARDAVRFGHPSGTLRVGAEAREEGGEWMVTKAIMSRSARVLMEGWVRVPGE
;
A
#
# COMPACT_ATOMS: atom_id res chain seq x y z
N MET A 1 10.17 -19.07 37.90
CA MET A 1 10.06 -17.61 38.11
C MET A 1 8.76 -17.15 37.45
N ALA A 2 7.99 -16.28 38.09
CA ALA A 2 6.68 -15.84 37.56
C ALA A 2 6.76 -14.90 36.35
N HIS A 3 7.94 -14.30 36.08
CA HIS A 3 8.18 -13.46 34.92
C HIS A 3 9.52 -13.82 34.27
N LYS A 4 9.48 -14.22 33.00
CA LYS A 4 10.69 -14.50 32.23
C LYS A 4 11.28 -13.21 31.65
N PRO A 5 12.61 -13.15 31.42
CA PRO A 5 13.21 -12.09 30.63
C PRO A 5 12.58 -12.00 29.24
N GLN A 6 12.62 -10.80 28.65
CA GLN A 6 12.22 -10.62 27.26
C GLN A 6 13.13 -11.41 26.31
N ILE A 7 12.55 -11.92 25.23
CA ILE A 7 13.30 -12.49 24.12
C ILE A 7 13.81 -11.38 23.20
N LYS A 8 14.95 -11.60 22.54
CA LYS A 8 15.52 -10.70 21.53
C LYS A 8 15.33 -11.33 20.16
N ILE A 9 14.77 -10.58 19.23
CA ILE A 9 14.50 -11.05 17.86
C ILE A 9 15.18 -10.09 16.89
N PRO A 10 16.11 -10.58 16.04
CA PRO A 10 16.75 -9.75 15.03
C PRO A 10 15.72 -9.07 14.14
N ALA A 11 15.84 -7.75 13.95
CA ALA A 11 14.91 -6.96 13.18
C ALA A 11 15.52 -5.66 12.67
N THR A 12 15.00 -5.18 11.56
CA THR A 12 15.37 -3.87 10.98
C THR A 12 14.12 -3.01 10.88
N TYR A 13 14.16 -1.82 11.48
CA TYR A 13 13.10 -0.83 11.34
C TYR A 13 13.43 0.10 10.17
N MET A 14 12.58 0.09 9.15
CA MET A 14 12.85 0.80 7.90
C MET A 14 11.72 1.74 7.53
N ARG A 15 12.10 2.83 6.85
CA ARG A 15 11.17 3.61 6.03
C ARG A 15 11.19 3.01 4.62
N GLY A 16 10.02 2.71 4.07
CA GLY A 16 9.83 2.41 2.66
C GLY A 16 8.73 3.31 2.11
N GLY A 17 9.06 4.14 1.12
CA GLY A 17 8.16 5.21 0.66
C GLY A 17 7.75 6.12 1.82
N THR A 18 6.44 6.35 1.94
CA THR A 18 5.81 7.13 3.03
C THR A 18 5.28 6.26 4.16
N SER A 19 5.85 5.06 4.36
CA SER A 19 5.49 4.13 5.44
C SER A 19 6.71 3.76 6.28
N LYS A 20 6.48 3.34 7.52
CA LYS A 20 7.49 2.67 8.36
C LYS A 20 7.02 1.28 8.74
N GLY A 21 7.93 0.32 8.80
CA GLY A 21 7.63 -1.05 9.21
C GLY A 21 8.81 -1.75 9.87
N VAL A 22 8.52 -2.79 10.64
CA VAL A 22 9.52 -3.68 11.23
C VAL A 22 9.72 -4.88 10.31
N PHE A 23 10.94 -5.08 9.84
CA PHE A 23 11.33 -6.12 8.90
C PHE A 23 12.06 -7.24 9.63
N PHE A 24 11.73 -8.47 9.25
CA PHE A 24 12.30 -9.70 9.79
C PHE A 24 12.73 -10.61 8.65
N ARG A 25 13.84 -11.33 8.83
CA ARG A 25 14.07 -12.56 8.08
C ARG A 25 13.23 -13.67 8.72
N LEU A 26 12.64 -14.54 7.90
CA LEU A 26 11.85 -15.66 8.40
C LEU A 26 12.63 -16.53 9.41
N GLN A 27 13.89 -16.84 9.09
CA GLN A 27 14.77 -17.67 9.92
C GLN A 27 15.16 -17.04 11.27
N ASP A 28 14.98 -15.73 11.43
CA ASP A 28 15.31 -15.03 12.68
C ASP A 28 14.13 -15.00 13.66
N LEU A 29 12.92 -15.37 13.19
CA LEU A 29 11.75 -15.48 14.06
C LEU A 29 11.86 -16.72 14.97
N PRO A 30 11.26 -16.68 16.18
CA PRO A 30 11.04 -17.88 16.98
C PRO A 30 10.38 -18.98 16.15
N GLU A 31 10.74 -20.24 16.38
CA GLU A 31 10.28 -21.40 15.59
C GLU A 31 8.75 -21.42 15.39
N ALA A 32 7.99 -21.19 16.47
CA ALA A 32 6.53 -21.15 16.43
C ALA A 32 5.95 -20.03 15.53
N ALA A 33 6.71 -18.96 15.27
CA ALA A 33 6.33 -17.86 14.40
C ALA A 33 6.90 -17.99 12.96
N GLN A 34 7.71 -19.01 12.68
CA GLN A 34 8.22 -19.28 11.32
C GLN A 34 7.16 -19.86 10.38
N VAL A 35 6.01 -20.28 10.91
CA VAL A 35 4.82 -20.64 10.11
C VAL A 35 3.67 -19.66 10.35
N PRO A 36 2.75 -19.46 9.39
CA PRO A 36 1.55 -18.65 9.62
C PRO A 36 0.70 -19.22 10.76
N GLY A 37 0.14 -18.35 11.60
CA GLY A 37 -0.76 -18.75 12.68
C GLY A 37 -0.68 -17.83 13.90
N ALA A 38 -1.43 -18.20 14.94
CA ALA A 38 -1.64 -17.38 16.13
C ALA A 38 -0.33 -16.97 16.85
N ALA A 39 0.69 -17.82 16.86
CA ALA A 39 1.98 -17.49 17.48
C ALA A 39 2.72 -16.36 16.73
N ARG A 40 2.67 -16.37 15.40
CA ARG A 40 3.20 -15.28 14.57
C ARG A 40 2.41 -13.99 14.81
N ASP A 41 1.08 -14.07 14.77
CA ASP A 41 0.24 -12.89 14.93
C ASP A 41 0.43 -12.26 16.32
N ALA A 42 0.45 -13.08 17.39
CA ALA A 42 0.70 -12.62 18.75
C ALA A 42 2.07 -11.94 18.89
N LEU A 43 3.11 -12.53 18.30
CA LEU A 43 4.44 -11.94 18.28
C LEU A 43 4.43 -10.55 17.61
N LEU A 44 3.87 -10.45 16.40
CA LEU A 44 3.90 -9.22 15.63
C LEU A 44 3.04 -8.12 16.26
N MET A 45 1.88 -8.49 16.81
CA MET A 45 1.05 -7.59 17.62
C MET A 45 1.84 -7.05 18.81
N ARG A 46 2.54 -7.91 19.56
CA ARG A 46 3.32 -7.49 20.72
C ARG A 46 4.51 -6.61 20.36
N VAL A 47 5.20 -6.89 19.26
CA VAL A 47 6.29 -6.05 18.71
C VAL A 47 5.78 -4.64 18.39
N ILE A 48 4.60 -4.56 17.77
CA ILE A 48 4.02 -3.28 17.34
C ILE A 48 3.38 -2.54 18.52
N GLY A 49 2.94 -3.24 19.56
CA GLY A 49 2.27 -2.66 20.72
C GLY A 49 0.75 -2.63 20.54
N SER A 50 0.19 -3.71 20.00
CA SER A 50 -1.26 -3.88 19.76
C SER A 50 -1.79 -5.16 20.44
N PRO A 51 -3.11 -5.26 20.72
CA PRO A 51 -4.09 -4.16 20.67
C PRO A 51 -3.81 -3.12 21.77
N ASP A 52 -3.94 -1.84 21.42
CA ASP A 52 -3.76 -0.73 22.35
C ASP A 52 -5.06 0.08 22.49
N PRO A 53 -5.76 -0.02 23.64
CA PRO A 53 -6.98 0.74 23.87
C PRO A 53 -6.75 2.27 23.93
N TYR A 54 -5.50 2.72 24.10
CA TYR A 54 -5.16 4.14 24.09
C TYR A 54 -4.94 4.68 22.67
N GLY A 55 -4.80 3.80 21.68
CA GLY A 55 -4.54 4.16 20.29
C GLY A 55 -3.24 4.95 20.11
N LYS A 56 -2.20 4.63 20.89
CA LYS A 56 -0.89 5.31 20.88
C LYS A 56 0.29 4.40 20.55
N GLN A 57 0.15 3.09 20.73
CA GLN A 57 1.20 2.07 20.55
C GLN A 57 2.48 2.39 21.33
N ILE A 58 2.35 3.01 22.51
CA ILE A 58 3.49 3.48 23.32
C ILE A 58 4.39 2.34 23.79
N ASP A 59 3.84 1.14 23.99
CA ASP A 59 4.58 -0.04 24.46
C ASP A 59 4.99 -0.97 23.31
N GLY A 60 5.37 -0.39 22.17
CA GLY A 60 5.82 -1.11 20.99
C GLY A 60 6.46 -0.22 19.92
N MET A 61 6.74 -0.81 18.77
CA MET A 61 7.37 -0.15 17.62
C MET A 61 6.38 0.63 16.73
N GLY A 62 5.09 0.48 16.99
CA GLY A 62 4.02 1.14 16.25
C GLY A 62 4.02 2.66 16.46
N GLY A 63 3.52 3.37 15.45
CA GLY A 63 3.38 4.84 15.50
C GLY A 63 1.94 5.34 15.56
N ALA A 64 0.99 4.48 15.93
CA ALA A 64 -0.44 4.77 16.03
C ALA A 64 -1.10 5.31 14.75
N THR A 65 -0.59 4.93 13.59
CA THR A 65 -1.23 5.18 12.29
C THR A 65 -1.13 3.92 11.43
N SER A 66 -2.04 3.78 10.46
CA SER A 66 -1.98 2.67 9.51
C SER A 66 -0.66 2.64 8.71
N SER A 67 -0.01 3.79 8.50
CA SER A 67 1.27 3.94 7.80
C SER A 67 2.49 3.51 8.64
N THR A 68 2.31 3.33 9.95
CA THR A 68 3.40 3.02 10.90
C THR A 68 3.10 1.83 11.83
N SER A 69 2.00 1.10 11.58
CA SER A 69 1.62 -0.14 12.27
C SER A 69 1.74 -1.31 11.29
N LYS A 70 2.97 -1.66 10.93
CA LYS A 70 3.28 -2.54 9.80
C LYS A 70 4.44 -3.47 10.11
N THR A 71 4.30 -4.73 9.73
CA THR A 71 5.36 -5.74 9.84
C THR A 71 5.60 -6.41 8.50
N VAL A 72 6.85 -6.82 8.27
CA VAL A 72 7.29 -7.45 7.03
C VAL A 72 8.15 -8.66 7.37
N ILE A 73 7.87 -9.79 6.73
CA ILE A 73 8.68 -11.01 6.82
C ILE A 73 9.20 -11.32 5.43
N ILE A 74 10.52 -11.44 5.30
CA ILE A 74 11.20 -11.79 4.06
C ILE A 74 11.90 -13.15 4.20
N ALA A 75 11.78 -13.99 3.18
CA ALA A 75 12.48 -15.26 3.07
C ALA A 75 13.12 -15.38 1.67
N LYS A 76 14.06 -16.30 1.50
CA LYS A 76 14.48 -16.73 0.16
C LYS A 76 13.28 -17.35 -0.55
N SER A 77 13.08 -16.99 -1.82
CA SER A 77 11.95 -17.54 -2.56
C SER A 77 12.18 -19.00 -2.95
N SER A 78 11.10 -19.77 -2.93
CA SER A 78 11.03 -21.09 -3.57
C SER A 78 10.37 -21.03 -4.95
N LYS A 79 9.86 -19.86 -5.36
CA LYS A 79 9.24 -19.66 -6.66
C LYS A 79 10.31 -19.52 -7.74
N PRO A 80 10.14 -20.17 -8.90
CA PRO A 80 10.98 -19.91 -10.06
C PRO A 80 11.04 -18.41 -10.35
N ASP A 81 12.20 -17.95 -10.79
CA ASP A 81 12.44 -16.57 -11.20
C ASP A 81 12.23 -15.48 -10.14
N HIS A 82 12.20 -15.85 -8.85
CA HIS A 82 12.13 -14.91 -7.75
C HIS A 82 13.34 -15.06 -6.82
N ASP A 83 13.80 -13.94 -6.26
CA ASP A 83 14.92 -13.92 -5.32
C ASP A 83 14.41 -14.06 -3.88
N VAL A 84 13.31 -13.38 -3.54
CA VAL A 84 12.73 -13.37 -2.19
C VAL A 84 11.21 -13.45 -2.17
N ASP A 85 10.68 -14.10 -1.14
CA ASP A 85 9.28 -14.05 -0.76
C ASP A 85 9.07 -12.88 0.21
N TYR A 86 8.05 -12.07 -0.07
CA TYR A 86 7.64 -10.93 0.74
C TYR A 86 6.24 -11.15 1.30
N LEU A 87 6.15 -11.20 2.63
CA LEU A 87 4.89 -11.21 3.37
C LEU A 87 4.70 -9.91 4.17
N PHE A 88 3.55 -9.28 3.99
CA PHE A 88 3.14 -8.06 4.67
C PHE A 88 2.01 -8.33 5.67
N GLY A 89 2.19 -7.87 6.91
CA GLY A 89 1.16 -7.86 7.94
C GLY A 89 0.76 -6.43 8.30
N GLN A 90 -0.50 -6.08 8.11
CA GLN A 90 -1.08 -4.85 8.65
C GLN A 90 -1.61 -5.13 10.06
N VAL A 91 -0.91 -4.61 11.07
CA VAL A 91 -1.32 -4.79 12.46
C VAL A 91 -2.39 -3.76 12.82
N ALA A 92 -3.54 -4.20 13.29
CA ALA A 92 -4.59 -3.31 13.79
C ALA A 92 -4.12 -2.59 15.05
N ILE A 93 -4.61 -1.36 15.28
CA ILE A 93 -4.17 -0.56 16.44
C ILE A 93 -4.95 -0.97 17.68
N ASP A 94 -6.27 -1.08 17.54
CA ASP A 94 -7.25 -1.21 18.62
C ASP A 94 -7.74 -2.65 18.84
N THR A 95 -7.58 -3.52 17.85
CA THR A 95 -8.05 -4.92 17.87
C THR A 95 -6.90 -5.91 17.75
N ALA A 96 -7.09 -7.11 18.33
CA ALA A 96 -6.08 -8.18 18.31
C ALA A 96 -6.08 -8.90 16.95
N PHE A 97 -5.62 -8.21 15.91
CA PHE A 97 -5.67 -8.71 14.54
C PHE A 97 -4.47 -8.26 13.70
N VAL A 98 -3.97 -9.18 12.88
CA VAL A 98 -3.00 -8.91 11.81
C VAL A 98 -3.66 -9.27 10.49
N ASP A 99 -3.83 -8.28 9.62
CA ASP A 99 -4.40 -8.48 8.30
C ASP A 99 -3.31 -8.84 7.30
N TRP A 100 -3.44 -10.02 6.69
CA TRP A 100 -2.52 -10.58 5.69
C TRP A 100 -3.11 -10.55 4.27
N SER A 101 -4.26 -9.92 4.05
CA SER A 101 -5.03 -10.00 2.79
C SER A 101 -4.50 -9.15 1.64
N GLY A 102 -3.46 -8.34 1.85
CA GLY A 102 -3.00 -7.38 0.85
C GLY A 102 -1.51 -7.12 0.88
N ASN A 103 -1.08 -6.26 -0.03
CA ASN A 103 0.30 -5.79 -0.14
C ASN A 103 0.46 -4.37 0.43
N CYS A 104 1.68 -4.00 0.82
CA CYS A 104 2.05 -2.61 1.09
C CYS A 104 3.05 -2.08 0.05
N GLY A 105 2.53 -1.47 -1.01
CA GLY A 105 3.37 -0.95 -2.11
C GLY A 105 4.40 0.11 -1.70
N ASN A 106 4.20 0.80 -0.57
CA ASN A 106 5.24 1.69 -0.01
C ASN A 106 6.41 0.90 0.56
N LEU A 107 6.15 -0.16 1.33
CA LEU A 107 7.20 -0.98 1.94
C LEU A 107 7.88 -1.91 0.93
N SER A 108 7.27 -2.18 -0.23
CA SER A 108 7.94 -2.84 -1.36
C SER A 108 9.27 -2.17 -1.74
N ALA A 109 9.38 -0.85 -1.60
CA ALA A 109 10.62 -0.10 -1.84
C ALA A 109 11.76 -0.46 -0.87
N ALA A 110 11.43 -0.93 0.34
CA ALA A 110 12.39 -1.35 1.34
C ALA A 110 12.68 -2.87 1.29
N VAL A 111 11.85 -3.67 0.61
CA VAL A 111 12.05 -5.12 0.50
C VAL A 111 13.33 -5.47 -0.25
N GLY A 112 13.56 -4.86 -1.41
CA GLY A 112 14.80 -5.08 -2.18
C GLY A 112 16.06 -4.72 -1.38
N PRO A 113 16.17 -3.49 -0.85
CA PRO A 113 17.23 -3.08 0.06
C PRO A 113 17.44 -4.05 1.24
N PHE A 114 16.36 -4.42 1.94
CA PHE A 114 16.44 -5.36 3.05
C PHE A 114 16.96 -6.72 2.61
N ALA A 115 16.43 -7.28 1.52
CA ALA A 115 16.81 -8.59 1.01
C ALA A 115 18.31 -8.68 0.65
N ILE A 116 18.85 -7.62 0.04
CA ILE A 116 20.28 -7.51 -0.27
C ILE A 116 21.09 -7.48 1.02
N SER A 117 20.82 -6.52 1.91
CA SER A 117 21.57 -6.36 3.17
C SER A 117 21.45 -7.56 4.12
N ALA A 118 20.33 -8.28 4.06
CA ALA A 118 20.04 -9.44 4.89
C ALA A 118 20.61 -10.76 4.34
N GLY A 119 21.29 -10.72 3.19
CA GLY A 119 21.93 -11.89 2.54
C GLY A 119 20.94 -12.87 1.92
N LEU A 120 19.77 -12.39 1.48
CA LEU A 120 18.71 -13.21 0.91
C LEU A 120 18.76 -13.26 -0.64
N VAL A 121 19.42 -12.30 -1.28
CA VAL A 121 19.63 -12.27 -2.74
C VAL A 121 20.94 -12.99 -3.09
N ASP A 122 20.96 -13.71 -4.21
CA ASP A 122 22.17 -14.34 -4.75
C ASP A 122 23.25 -13.26 -5.05
N ALA A 123 24.46 -13.45 -4.52
CA ALA A 123 25.57 -12.52 -4.68
C ALA A 123 25.94 -12.23 -6.13
N SER A 124 25.72 -13.19 -7.05
CA SER A 124 25.96 -12.99 -8.49
C SER A 124 25.03 -11.95 -9.13
N ARG A 125 23.91 -11.63 -8.48
CA ARG A 125 22.94 -10.61 -8.92
C ARG A 125 23.20 -9.22 -8.33
N ILE A 126 24.19 -9.09 -7.44
CA ILE A 126 24.53 -7.84 -6.75
C ILE A 126 25.84 -7.32 -7.37
N PRO A 127 25.81 -6.25 -8.20
CA PRO A 127 27.02 -5.69 -8.77
C PRO A 127 27.87 -4.98 -7.71
N GLN A 128 29.16 -4.76 -7.97
CA GLN A 128 29.97 -3.91 -7.09
C GLN A 128 29.47 -2.45 -7.09
N ASN A 129 29.02 -1.95 -8.24
CA ASN A 129 28.41 -0.63 -8.40
C ASN A 129 27.35 -0.72 -9.52
N GLY A 130 26.24 0.00 -9.40
CA GLY A 130 25.18 0.03 -10.41
C GLY A 130 23.80 -0.23 -9.81
N VAL A 131 22.99 -1.07 -10.46
CA VAL A 131 21.62 -1.40 -10.01
C VAL A 131 21.48 -2.91 -9.88
N ALA A 132 21.07 -3.38 -8.70
CA ALA A 132 20.63 -4.75 -8.49
C ALA A 132 19.12 -4.86 -8.78
N VAL A 133 18.74 -5.80 -9.64
CA VAL A 133 17.33 -6.08 -9.96
C VAL A 133 16.84 -7.22 -9.08
N VAL A 134 16.09 -6.88 -8.03
CA VAL A 134 15.54 -7.83 -7.06
C VAL A 134 14.13 -8.23 -7.49
N ARG A 135 13.91 -9.53 -7.68
CA ARG A 135 12.63 -10.13 -8.08
C ARG A 135 11.91 -10.60 -6.82
N ILE A 136 10.80 -9.94 -6.49
CA ILE A 136 10.09 -10.12 -5.22
C ILE A 136 8.79 -10.84 -5.50
N TRP A 137 8.61 -12.02 -4.91
CA TRP A 137 7.33 -12.70 -4.89
C TRP A 137 6.49 -12.13 -3.74
N GLN A 138 5.44 -11.39 -4.07
CA GLN A 138 4.50 -10.87 -3.08
C GLN A 138 3.57 -12.02 -2.66
N ALA A 139 3.84 -12.62 -1.50
CA ALA A 139 3.20 -13.84 -1.05
C ALA A 139 1.76 -13.67 -0.53
N ASN A 140 1.34 -12.45 -0.18
CA ASN A 140 -0.04 -12.16 0.22
C ASN A 140 -1.00 -12.24 -0.98
N ILE A 141 -0.58 -11.75 -2.14
CA ILE A 141 -1.44 -11.60 -3.33
C ILE A 141 -0.99 -12.45 -4.53
N GLY A 142 0.12 -13.18 -4.41
CA GLY A 142 0.63 -14.04 -5.46
C GLY A 142 1.07 -13.30 -6.72
N LYS A 143 1.77 -12.17 -6.57
CA LYS A 143 2.19 -11.32 -7.69
C LYS A 143 3.67 -10.95 -7.64
N THR A 144 4.23 -10.65 -8.80
CA THR A 144 5.64 -10.27 -8.96
C THR A 144 5.83 -8.77 -8.82
N ILE A 145 6.82 -8.37 -8.02
CA ILE A 145 7.30 -7.00 -7.92
C ILE A 145 8.79 -6.98 -8.25
N ILE A 146 9.22 -6.06 -9.11
CA ILE A 146 10.63 -5.84 -9.42
C ILE A 146 11.10 -4.60 -8.68
N GLY A 147 12.17 -4.73 -7.90
CA GLY A 147 12.85 -3.62 -7.23
C GLY A 147 14.20 -3.35 -7.87
N HIS A 148 14.38 -2.16 -8.42
CA HIS A 148 15.65 -1.67 -8.95
C HIS A 148 16.40 -0.93 -7.85
N VAL A 149 17.34 -1.61 -7.20
CA VAL A 149 18.04 -1.12 -6.01
C VAL A 149 19.42 -0.61 -6.40
N PRO A 150 19.72 0.69 -6.19
CA PRO A 150 21.05 1.21 -6.47
C PRO A 150 22.07 0.64 -5.48
N ILE A 151 23.25 0.28 -6.00
CA ILE A 151 24.36 -0.35 -5.27
C ILE A 151 25.62 0.51 -5.45
N THR A 152 26.33 0.72 -4.34
CA THR A 152 27.65 1.36 -4.31
C THR A 152 28.57 0.59 -3.39
N ASP A 153 29.76 0.26 -3.86
CA ASP A 153 30.77 -0.53 -3.16
C ASP A 153 30.25 -1.87 -2.59
N GLY A 154 29.37 -2.54 -3.34
CA GLY A 154 28.78 -3.83 -2.98
C GLY A 154 27.67 -3.74 -1.92
N ALA A 155 27.28 -2.54 -1.50
CA ALA A 155 26.23 -2.29 -0.52
C ALA A 155 25.09 -1.44 -1.10
N VAL A 156 23.92 -1.49 -0.48
CA VAL A 156 22.77 -0.68 -0.90
C VAL A 156 23.10 0.82 -0.75
N GLN A 157 22.91 1.58 -1.84
CA GLN A 157 22.98 3.04 -1.82
C GLN A 157 21.66 3.59 -1.27
N GLU A 158 21.63 3.98 0.00
CA GLU A 158 20.40 4.51 0.64
C GLU A 158 20.23 6.02 0.49
N THR A 159 21.33 6.78 0.48
CA THR A 159 21.31 8.24 0.39
C THR A 159 21.26 8.72 -1.06
N GLY A 160 20.69 9.89 -1.30
CA GLY A 160 20.55 10.47 -2.64
C GLY A 160 19.78 11.77 -2.59
N ASP A 161 19.44 12.30 -3.75
CA ASP A 161 18.74 13.57 -3.95
C ASP A 161 17.29 13.38 -4.44
N PHE A 162 16.81 12.14 -4.57
CA PHE A 162 15.42 11.87 -4.95
C PHE A 162 14.46 12.27 -3.83
N GLU A 163 13.60 13.24 -4.15
CA GLU A 163 12.53 13.71 -3.28
C GLU A 163 11.23 12.93 -3.54
N LEU A 164 10.52 12.60 -2.46
CA LEU A 164 9.20 11.99 -2.51
C LEU A 164 8.27 12.79 -1.62
N ASP A 165 7.24 13.40 -2.20
CA ASP A 165 6.25 14.17 -1.43
C ASP A 165 5.61 13.28 -0.32
N GLY A 166 5.70 13.72 0.93
CA GLY A 166 5.36 12.94 2.13
C GLY A 166 6.56 12.28 2.84
N VAL A 167 7.76 12.37 2.28
CA VAL A 167 9.04 12.01 2.92
C VAL A 167 9.83 13.29 3.16
N THR A 168 10.29 13.49 4.40
CA THR A 168 10.91 14.75 4.83
C THR A 168 12.28 15.00 4.21
N PHE A 169 13.06 13.95 3.97
CA PHE A 169 14.45 14.06 3.50
C PHE A 169 14.65 13.23 2.23
N PRO A 170 15.47 13.72 1.28
CA PRO A 170 15.78 12.97 0.08
C PRO A 170 16.59 11.70 0.39
N ALA A 171 16.53 10.75 -0.54
CA ALA A 171 17.21 9.46 -0.46
C ALA A 171 17.50 8.96 -1.88
N ALA A 172 18.10 7.78 -2.04
CA ALA A 172 18.25 7.18 -3.36
C ALA A 172 16.88 6.76 -3.92
N GLU A 173 16.72 6.92 -5.23
CA GLU A 173 15.54 6.44 -5.95
C GLU A 173 15.56 4.91 -6.01
N VAL A 174 14.42 4.29 -5.71
CA VAL A 174 14.15 2.87 -5.92
C VAL A 174 12.94 2.79 -6.84
N GLN A 175 13.18 2.41 -8.10
CA GLN A 175 12.10 2.17 -9.05
C GLN A 175 11.46 0.80 -8.77
N LEU A 176 10.13 0.78 -8.76
CA LEU A 176 9.33 -0.42 -8.58
C LEU A 176 8.49 -0.70 -9.82
N GLU A 177 8.43 -1.96 -10.21
CA GLU A 177 7.51 -2.46 -11.23
C GLU A 177 6.59 -3.50 -10.61
N PHE A 178 5.29 -3.30 -10.72
CA PHE A 178 4.27 -4.26 -10.33
C PHE A 178 3.81 -4.95 -11.62
N LEU A 179 4.21 -6.20 -11.80
CA LEU A 179 3.92 -6.96 -13.01
C LEU A 179 2.53 -7.59 -12.91
N ASP A 180 1.80 -7.57 -14.01
CA ASP A 180 0.44 -8.08 -14.15
C ASP A 180 -0.43 -7.73 -12.93
N PRO A 181 -0.57 -6.43 -12.58
CA PRO A 181 -1.12 -6.02 -11.29
C PRO A 181 -2.61 -6.31 -11.13
N ALA A 182 -3.31 -6.68 -12.22
CA ALA A 182 -4.68 -7.16 -12.19
C ALA A 182 -4.75 -8.51 -11.44
N ALA A 183 -5.75 -8.68 -10.58
CA ALA A 183 -5.96 -9.98 -9.95
C ALA A 183 -6.29 -11.06 -10.99
N GLU A 184 -5.99 -12.32 -10.66
CA GLU A 184 -6.25 -13.50 -11.51
C GLU A 184 -7.00 -14.59 -10.72
N GLU A 185 -7.63 -14.25 -9.59
CA GLU A 185 -8.37 -15.24 -8.80
C GLU A 185 -9.58 -15.80 -9.57
N GLU A 186 -9.78 -17.11 -9.56
CA GLU A 186 -10.98 -17.74 -10.12
C GLU A 186 -12.22 -17.34 -9.31
N GLY A 187 -13.05 -16.44 -9.85
CA GLY A 187 -14.30 -15.98 -9.25
C GLY A 187 -14.65 -14.53 -9.60
N ALA A 188 -15.85 -14.08 -9.23
CA ALA A 188 -16.35 -12.74 -9.57
C ALA A 188 -15.47 -11.57 -9.04
N GLY A 189 -14.66 -11.80 -7.99
CA GLY A 189 -13.77 -10.80 -7.41
C GLY A 189 -12.38 -10.69 -8.05
N GLY A 190 -12.01 -11.63 -8.93
CA GLY A 190 -10.65 -11.73 -9.46
C GLY A 190 -10.37 -10.90 -10.71
N ALA A 191 -11.38 -10.52 -11.50
CA ALA A 191 -11.17 -9.72 -12.70
C ALA A 191 -10.68 -8.30 -12.35
N MET A 192 -9.96 -7.64 -13.28
CA MET A 192 -9.54 -6.24 -13.11
C MET A 192 -10.72 -5.31 -12.84
N PHE A 193 -11.85 -5.52 -13.52
CA PHE A 193 -13.14 -4.90 -13.17
C PHE A 193 -14.10 -6.00 -12.72
N PRO A 194 -14.20 -6.28 -11.40
CA PRO A 194 -15.03 -7.37 -10.87
C PRO A 194 -16.51 -7.32 -11.29
N THR A 195 -16.99 -6.13 -11.63
CA THR A 195 -18.38 -5.90 -12.07
C THR A 195 -18.60 -6.09 -13.56
N GLY A 196 -17.52 -6.21 -14.34
CA GLY A 196 -17.54 -6.16 -15.81
C GLY A 196 -17.64 -4.74 -16.40
N ASN A 197 -17.78 -3.70 -15.58
CA ASN A 197 -17.98 -2.33 -16.03
C ASN A 197 -16.81 -1.42 -15.64
N LEU A 198 -16.48 -0.44 -16.49
CA LEU A 198 -15.51 0.61 -16.14
C LEU A 198 -16.07 1.58 -15.10
N VAL A 199 -17.38 1.81 -15.15
CA VAL A 199 -18.14 2.66 -14.20
C VAL A 199 -19.49 1.99 -13.93
N ASP A 200 -19.81 1.81 -12.66
CA ASP A 200 -21.09 1.31 -12.17
C ASP A 200 -21.91 2.42 -11.50
N ASP A 201 -23.22 2.19 -11.38
CA ASP A 201 -24.07 2.84 -10.41
C ASP A 201 -24.03 2.06 -9.09
N LEU A 202 -23.40 2.64 -8.06
CA LEU A 202 -23.30 2.05 -6.73
C LEU A 202 -24.36 2.67 -5.81
N GLU A 203 -25.35 1.87 -5.42
CA GLU A 203 -26.36 2.27 -4.45
C GLU A 203 -25.80 2.21 -3.02
N VAL A 204 -25.78 3.36 -2.34
CA VAL A 204 -25.25 3.49 -0.98
C VAL A 204 -26.34 4.07 -0.06
N PRO A 205 -26.90 3.28 0.87
CA PRO A 205 -27.92 3.73 1.81
C PRO A 205 -27.47 4.96 2.59
N GLY A 206 -28.35 5.97 2.68
CA GLY A 206 -28.07 7.23 3.37
C GLY A 206 -27.18 8.22 2.61
N VAL A 207 -26.61 7.83 1.47
CA VAL A 207 -25.80 8.71 0.61
C VAL A 207 -26.49 8.94 -0.74
N GLY A 208 -26.97 7.86 -1.38
CA GLY A 208 -27.59 7.89 -2.71
C GLY A 208 -26.88 6.95 -3.68
N THR A 209 -27.20 7.09 -4.96
CA THR A 209 -26.53 6.35 -6.04
C THR A 209 -25.31 7.12 -6.52
N LEU A 210 -24.13 6.51 -6.45
CA LEU A 210 -22.87 7.11 -6.86
C LEU A 210 -22.36 6.42 -8.12
N LYS A 211 -21.84 7.19 -9.08
CA LYS A 211 -20.96 6.61 -10.10
C LYS A 211 -19.68 6.13 -9.41
N ALA A 212 -19.28 4.89 -9.69
CA ALA A 212 -18.08 4.30 -9.10
C ALA A 212 -17.29 3.47 -10.12
N THR A 213 -15.98 3.66 -10.16
CA THR A 213 -15.06 2.68 -10.76
C THR A 213 -14.59 1.74 -9.66
N MET A 214 -14.84 0.44 -9.81
CA MET A 214 -14.36 -0.60 -8.90
C MET A 214 -13.33 -1.45 -9.62
N ILE A 215 -12.07 -1.29 -9.23
CA ILE A 215 -10.93 -1.93 -9.90
C ILE A 215 -10.15 -2.81 -8.93
N ASN A 216 -9.64 -3.95 -9.42
CA ASN A 216 -8.76 -4.84 -8.70
C ASN A 216 -7.38 -4.89 -9.39
N ALA A 217 -6.61 -3.81 -9.22
CA ALA A 217 -5.23 -3.70 -9.70
C ALA A 217 -4.33 -3.14 -8.59
N GLY A 218 -3.32 -3.92 -8.18
CA GLY A 218 -2.47 -3.63 -7.03
C GLY A 218 -3.16 -3.84 -5.67
N ILE A 219 -4.37 -3.30 -5.49
CA ILE A 219 -5.30 -3.61 -4.40
C ILE A 219 -6.74 -3.28 -4.85
N PRO A 220 -7.77 -4.06 -4.42
CA PRO A 220 -9.15 -3.72 -4.70
C PRO A 220 -9.47 -2.30 -4.22
N THR A 221 -9.93 -1.43 -5.12
CA THR A 221 -10.14 0.00 -4.86
C THR A 221 -11.43 0.49 -5.52
N ILE A 222 -12.25 1.20 -4.73
CA ILE A 222 -13.45 1.89 -5.16
C ILE A 222 -13.10 3.36 -5.34
N PHE A 223 -13.28 3.89 -6.56
CA PHE A 223 -13.13 5.30 -6.88
C PHE A 223 -14.51 5.93 -7.12
N VAL A 224 -14.79 7.05 -6.45
CA VAL A 224 -15.98 7.87 -6.67
C VAL A 224 -15.58 9.31 -7.00
N ASP A 225 -16.48 10.08 -7.61
CA ASP A 225 -16.26 11.50 -7.86
C ASP A 225 -16.39 12.30 -6.55
N ALA A 226 -15.46 13.22 -6.30
CA ALA A 226 -15.45 14.07 -5.11
C ALA A 226 -16.71 14.94 -4.98
N GLU A 227 -17.18 15.54 -6.08
CA GLU A 227 -18.34 16.43 -6.07
C GLU A 227 -19.62 15.65 -5.72
N SER A 228 -19.71 14.39 -6.16
CA SER A 228 -20.85 13.51 -5.88
C SER A 228 -21.03 13.18 -4.39
N ILE A 229 -19.98 13.35 -3.59
CA ILE A 229 -20.00 13.16 -2.14
C ILE A 229 -19.71 14.46 -1.37
N GLY A 230 -19.83 15.62 -2.03
CA GLY A 230 -19.72 16.94 -1.42
C GLY A 230 -18.31 17.44 -1.11
N TYR A 231 -17.29 16.86 -1.75
CA TYR A 231 -15.88 17.24 -1.58
C TYR A 231 -15.30 17.90 -2.84
N LYS A 232 -14.16 18.58 -2.66
CA LYS A 232 -13.43 19.25 -3.74
C LYS A 232 -12.29 18.40 -4.32
N GLY A 233 -11.85 17.37 -3.59
CA GLY A 233 -10.64 16.60 -3.92
C GLY A 233 -9.35 17.21 -3.35
N THR A 234 -9.42 18.38 -2.72
CA THR A 234 -8.26 19.11 -2.16
C THR A 234 -8.09 18.90 -0.64
N GLU A 235 -8.99 18.17 0.01
CA GLU A 235 -9.08 18.03 1.47
C GLU A 235 -7.77 17.50 2.10
N LEU A 236 -7.45 17.98 3.29
CA LEU A 236 -6.38 17.45 4.14
C LEU A 236 -6.97 16.64 5.29
N GLN A 237 -6.12 15.91 6.03
CA GLN A 237 -6.56 14.99 7.09
C GLN A 237 -7.48 15.64 8.13
N GLY A 238 -7.21 16.88 8.55
CA GLY A 238 -8.05 17.57 9.55
C GLY A 238 -9.50 17.80 9.11
N ALA A 239 -9.77 17.87 7.81
CA ALA A 239 -11.12 18.08 7.27
C ALA A 239 -11.99 16.81 7.29
N ILE A 240 -11.38 15.61 7.37
CA ILE A 240 -12.09 14.33 7.29
C ILE A 240 -11.90 13.49 8.56
N ASN A 241 -10.67 13.40 9.08
CA ASN A 241 -10.33 12.49 10.18
C ASN A 241 -10.94 12.89 11.54
N SER A 242 -11.46 14.11 11.63
CA SER A 242 -12.13 14.68 12.80
C SER A 242 -13.66 14.77 12.64
N ASP A 243 -14.21 14.29 11.52
CA ASP A 243 -15.65 14.26 11.27
C ASP A 243 -16.15 12.82 11.23
N ASP A 244 -16.74 12.36 12.33
CA ASP A 244 -17.26 11.00 12.46
C ASP A 244 -18.35 10.68 11.44
N LYS A 245 -19.10 11.68 10.95
CA LYS A 245 -20.11 11.47 9.91
C LYS A 245 -19.45 11.21 8.56
N ALA A 246 -18.39 11.95 8.24
CA ALA A 246 -17.60 11.71 7.04
C ALA A 246 -16.96 10.31 7.08
N LEU A 247 -16.38 9.92 8.22
CA LEU A 247 -15.77 8.61 8.39
C LEU A 247 -16.79 7.48 8.23
N ALA A 248 -17.97 7.61 8.85
CA ALA A 248 -19.06 6.66 8.70
C ALA A 248 -19.53 6.54 7.24
N MET A 249 -19.71 7.68 6.54
CA MET A 249 -20.09 7.70 5.13
C MET A 249 -19.09 6.94 4.25
N PHE A 250 -17.78 7.20 4.42
CA PHE A 250 -16.76 6.48 3.65
C PHE A 250 -16.74 4.97 3.94
N GLU A 251 -16.98 4.57 5.20
CA GLU A 251 -17.09 3.16 5.54
C GLU A 251 -18.34 2.51 4.92
N THR A 252 -19.48 3.21 4.88
CA THR A 252 -20.69 2.72 4.19
C THR A 252 -20.46 2.55 2.69
N ILE A 253 -19.84 3.53 2.02
CA ILE A 253 -19.46 3.42 0.60
C ILE A 253 -18.55 2.22 0.39
N ARG A 254 -17.53 2.06 1.25
CA ARG A 254 -16.56 0.96 1.17
C ARG A 254 -17.24 -0.40 1.32
N ALA A 255 -18.14 -0.54 2.29
CA ALA A 255 -18.84 -1.78 2.56
C ALA A 255 -19.73 -2.21 1.38
N HIS A 256 -20.51 -1.27 0.83
CA HIS A 256 -21.37 -1.54 -0.32
C HIS A 256 -20.58 -1.80 -1.60
N GLY A 257 -19.47 -1.10 -1.81
CA GLY A 257 -18.56 -1.41 -2.91
C GLY A 257 -17.92 -2.79 -2.76
N ALA A 258 -17.55 -3.20 -1.53
CA ALA A 258 -17.00 -4.55 -1.28
C ALA A 258 -18.00 -5.67 -1.63
N VAL A 259 -19.28 -5.50 -1.27
CA VAL A 259 -20.36 -6.41 -1.68
C VAL A 259 -20.51 -6.41 -3.20
N ARG A 260 -20.54 -5.24 -3.83
CA ARG A 260 -20.73 -5.09 -5.28
C ARG A 260 -19.58 -5.70 -6.10
N MET A 261 -18.36 -5.66 -5.56
CA MET A 261 -17.15 -6.30 -6.10
C MET A 261 -17.10 -7.81 -5.82
N GLY A 262 -18.02 -8.37 -5.04
CA GLY A 262 -18.01 -9.79 -4.66
C GLY A 262 -16.90 -10.17 -3.67
N LEU A 263 -16.28 -9.21 -2.98
CA LEU A 263 -15.21 -9.46 -2.00
C LEU A 263 -15.75 -9.96 -0.64
N ILE A 264 -17.01 -9.67 -0.37
CA ILE A 264 -17.77 -10.14 0.80
C ILE A 264 -19.19 -10.49 0.34
N LYS A 265 -19.84 -11.43 1.04
CA LYS A 265 -21.22 -11.84 0.71
C LYS A 265 -22.25 -11.05 1.51
N ASN A 266 -21.96 -10.84 2.80
CA ASN A 266 -22.80 -10.10 3.71
C ASN A 266 -22.10 -8.82 4.17
N ILE A 267 -22.86 -7.74 4.35
CA ILE A 267 -22.31 -6.43 4.71
C ILE A 267 -21.53 -6.47 6.03
N ASP A 268 -21.93 -7.31 6.99
CA ASP A 268 -21.31 -7.42 8.32
C ASP A 268 -19.87 -7.96 8.27
N GLU A 269 -19.49 -8.68 7.21
CA GLU A 269 -18.13 -9.18 6.99
C GLU A 269 -17.12 -8.03 6.83
N ILE A 270 -17.59 -6.83 6.49
CA ILE A 270 -16.73 -5.65 6.33
C ILE A 270 -16.02 -5.26 7.64
N ALA A 271 -16.63 -5.55 8.79
CA ALA A 271 -16.12 -5.18 10.11
C ALA A 271 -14.78 -5.87 10.41
N THR A 272 -14.60 -7.11 9.96
CA THR A 272 -13.37 -7.89 10.12
C THR A 272 -12.45 -7.81 8.90
N ARG A 273 -12.88 -7.11 7.83
CA ARG A 273 -12.12 -6.89 6.59
C ARG A 273 -11.81 -5.42 6.37
N GLN A 274 -10.98 -4.85 7.25
CA GLN A 274 -10.67 -3.42 7.26
C GLN A 274 -9.60 -3.03 6.22
N HIS A 275 -8.76 -3.97 5.76
CA HIS A 275 -7.68 -3.64 4.83
C HIS A 275 -8.14 -3.50 3.38
N THR A 276 -9.10 -4.32 2.90
CA THR A 276 -9.56 -4.30 1.51
C THR A 276 -11.09 -4.39 1.41
N PRO A 277 -11.72 -3.76 0.40
CA PRO A 277 -11.14 -2.84 -0.58
C PRO A 277 -10.77 -1.48 0.07
N LYS A 278 -10.03 -0.66 -0.67
CA LYS A 278 -9.87 0.77 -0.36
C LYS A 278 -11.02 1.57 -0.95
N VAL A 279 -11.32 2.72 -0.35
CA VAL A 279 -12.21 3.73 -0.93
C VAL A 279 -11.42 5.01 -1.15
N ALA A 280 -11.55 5.59 -2.34
CA ALA A 280 -10.89 6.82 -2.75
C ALA A 280 -11.87 7.68 -3.53
N PHE A 281 -11.64 9.00 -3.50
CA PHE A 281 -12.37 9.94 -4.32
C PHE A 281 -11.43 10.75 -5.20
N VAL A 282 -11.92 11.08 -6.40
CA VAL A 282 -11.15 11.74 -7.46
C VAL A 282 -11.80 13.05 -7.87
N ALA A 283 -10.97 13.99 -8.28
CA ALA A 283 -11.43 15.26 -8.86
C ALA A 283 -10.49 15.71 -9.98
N LYS A 284 -10.96 16.65 -10.80
CA LYS A 284 -10.12 17.35 -11.77
C LYS A 284 -8.99 18.12 -11.07
N PRO A 285 -7.90 18.45 -11.78
CA PRO A 285 -6.84 19.30 -11.24
C PRO A 285 -7.36 20.59 -10.62
N ALA A 286 -6.88 20.90 -9.43
CA ALA A 286 -7.12 22.18 -8.78
C ALA A 286 -5.92 22.56 -7.90
N ASP A 287 -5.72 23.86 -7.71
CA ASP A 287 -4.73 24.39 -6.79
C ASP A 287 -5.05 23.96 -5.35
N TYR A 288 -4.03 23.55 -4.60
CA TYR A 288 -4.16 23.35 -3.16
C TYR A 288 -2.83 23.55 -2.43
N VAL A 289 -2.91 23.65 -1.11
CA VAL A 289 -1.74 23.67 -0.22
C VAL A 289 -1.63 22.28 0.41
N ALA A 290 -0.52 21.59 0.16
CA ALA A 290 -0.23 20.30 0.75
C ALA A 290 -0.02 20.41 2.27
N SER A 291 -0.06 19.27 2.97
CA SER A 291 0.16 19.20 4.43
C SER A 291 1.51 19.78 4.89
N SER A 292 2.50 19.85 4.01
CA SER A 292 3.81 20.45 4.26
C SER A 292 3.82 21.99 4.12
N GLY A 293 2.73 22.61 3.66
CA GLY A 293 2.67 24.02 3.28
C GLY A 293 3.10 24.30 1.83
N LYS A 294 3.59 23.30 1.10
CA LYS A 294 3.93 23.42 -0.32
C LYS A 294 2.66 23.67 -1.15
N ARG A 295 2.68 24.68 -2.02
CA ARG A 295 1.62 24.87 -3.02
C ARG A 295 1.78 23.83 -4.12
N VAL A 296 0.69 23.19 -4.49
CA VAL A 296 0.57 22.35 -5.68
C VAL A 296 -0.35 23.07 -6.65
N ALA A 297 0.16 23.44 -7.83
CA ALA A 297 -0.65 24.09 -8.84
C ALA A 297 -1.48 23.04 -9.61
N ALA A 298 -2.65 23.44 -10.10
CA ALA A 298 -3.47 22.59 -10.97
C ALA A 298 -2.70 22.13 -12.21
N SER A 299 -1.76 22.94 -12.72
CA SER A 299 -0.89 22.59 -13.84
C SER A 299 0.16 21.52 -13.52
N ASP A 300 0.43 21.27 -12.24
CA ASP A 300 1.43 20.30 -11.79
C ASP A 300 0.84 18.90 -11.62
N VAL A 301 -0.46 18.72 -11.85
CA VAL A 301 -1.15 17.44 -11.65
C VAL A 301 -2.16 17.19 -12.77
N ASP A 302 -2.33 15.92 -13.12
CA ASP A 302 -3.36 15.46 -14.07
C ASP A 302 -4.73 15.30 -13.40
N LEU A 303 -4.76 15.01 -12.10
CA LEU A 303 -5.96 14.83 -11.30
C LEU A 303 -5.65 14.96 -9.81
N LEU A 304 -6.68 15.02 -8.98
CA LEU A 304 -6.58 14.93 -7.52
C LEU A 304 -7.14 13.59 -7.05
N VAL A 305 -6.46 12.97 -6.09
CA VAL A 305 -6.94 11.73 -5.45
C VAL A 305 -6.75 11.81 -3.94
N ARG A 306 -7.76 11.35 -3.22
CA ARG A 306 -7.77 11.21 -1.76
C ARG A 306 -8.25 9.80 -1.43
N ALA A 307 -7.53 9.10 -0.56
CA ALA A 307 -7.84 7.69 -0.26
C ALA A 307 -7.89 7.43 1.23
N MET A 308 -8.85 6.60 1.64
CA MET A 308 -9.03 6.15 3.01
C MET A 308 -8.31 4.81 3.22
N SER A 309 -7.70 4.64 4.39
CA SER A 309 -7.16 3.36 4.83
C SER A 309 -7.32 3.19 6.32
N MET A 310 -7.90 2.05 6.73
CA MET A 310 -8.24 1.76 8.14
C MET A 310 -9.14 2.87 8.72
N GLY A 311 -10.21 3.22 8.02
CA GLY A 311 -11.19 4.21 8.46
C GLY A 311 -10.71 5.66 8.55
N LYS A 312 -9.54 6.01 8.00
CA LYS A 312 -8.97 7.37 8.05
C LYS A 312 -8.39 7.80 6.72
N LEU A 313 -8.44 9.09 6.42
CA LEU A 313 -7.79 9.70 5.26
C LEU A 313 -6.28 9.52 5.39
N HIS A 314 -5.69 8.91 4.38
CA HIS A 314 -4.25 8.67 4.30
C HIS A 314 -3.50 9.99 4.09
N HIS A 315 -2.37 10.17 4.79
CA HIS A 315 -1.60 11.42 4.77
C HIS A 315 -0.94 11.74 3.42
N ALA A 316 -0.61 10.71 2.63
CA ALA A 316 -0.08 10.80 1.27
C ALA A 316 -0.89 9.88 0.35
N MET A 317 -0.29 8.82 -0.19
CA MET A 317 -1.01 7.74 -0.88
C MET A 317 -0.43 6.36 -0.55
N MET A 318 -1.28 5.34 -0.46
CA MET A 318 -0.82 3.95 -0.34
C MET A 318 -0.20 3.51 -1.67
N GLY A 319 0.98 2.88 -1.66
CA GLY A 319 1.63 2.44 -2.90
C GLY A 319 0.76 1.54 -3.79
N THR A 320 0.00 0.62 -3.20
CA THR A 320 -0.94 -0.22 -3.96
C THR A 320 -2.13 0.55 -4.54
N ALA A 321 -2.64 1.57 -3.84
CA ALA A 321 -3.65 2.46 -4.39
C ALA A 321 -3.09 3.36 -5.49
N ALA A 322 -1.80 3.72 -5.44
CA ALA A 322 -1.13 4.39 -6.54
C ALA A 322 -1.08 3.51 -7.80
N VAL A 323 -0.84 2.19 -7.66
CA VAL A 323 -1.00 1.24 -8.78
C VAL A 323 -2.43 1.28 -9.32
N ALA A 324 -3.45 1.16 -8.46
CA ALA A 324 -4.85 1.24 -8.87
C ALA A 324 -5.18 2.55 -9.62
N ILE A 325 -4.64 3.69 -9.16
CA ILE A 325 -4.80 5.00 -9.83
C ILE A 325 -4.16 4.98 -11.21
N GLY A 326 -2.89 4.55 -11.32
CA GLY A 326 -2.19 4.49 -12.61
C GLY A 326 -2.89 3.58 -13.60
N THR A 327 -3.30 2.39 -13.14
CA THR A 327 -4.03 1.41 -13.96
C THR A 327 -5.39 1.95 -14.41
N ALA A 328 -6.19 2.50 -13.50
CA ALA A 328 -7.49 3.06 -13.86
C ALA A 328 -7.33 4.27 -14.80
N ALA A 329 -6.32 5.12 -14.58
CA ALA A 329 -6.05 6.27 -15.43
C ALA A 329 -5.64 5.89 -16.86
N ALA A 330 -4.96 4.75 -17.06
CA ALA A 330 -4.58 4.24 -18.38
C ALA A 330 -5.77 3.70 -19.18
N ILE A 331 -6.85 3.31 -18.50
CA ILE A 331 -8.04 2.71 -19.11
C ILE A 331 -9.07 3.81 -19.41
N SER A 332 -9.27 4.08 -20.70
CA SER A 332 -10.18 5.14 -21.15
C SER A 332 -11.61 4.87 -20.69
N GLY A 333 -12.20 5.83 -19.98
CA GLY A 333 -13.60 5.77 -19.52
C GLY A 333 -13.81 5.43 -18.04
N THR A 334 -12.77 5.05 -17.29
CA THR A 334 -12.89 4.99 -15.82
C THR A 334 -13.05 6.39 -15.21
N LEU A 335 -13.58 6.50 -13.99
CA LEU A 335 -13.68 7.79 -13.30
C LEU A 335 -12.31 8.45 -13.06
N VAL A 336 -11.27 7.64 -12.81
CA VAL A 336 -9.89 8.14 -12.64
C VAL A 336 -9.37 8.73 -13.96
N ASN A 337 -9.58 8.03 -15.08
CA ASN A 337 -9.22 8.50 -16.41
C ASN A 337 -9.98 9.79 -16.78
N LEU A 338 -11.29 9.84 -16.52
CA LEU A 338 -12.13 11.01 -16.80
C LEU A 338 -11.74 12.22 -15.94
N ALA A 339 -11.44 12.02 -14.65
CA ALA A 339 -10.91 13.06 -13.77
C ALA A 339 -9.57 13.61 -14.25
N ALA A 340 -8.76 12.75 -14.89
CA ALA A 340 -7.53 13.14 -15.57
C ALA A 340 -7.74 13.82 -16.94
N GLY A 341 -8.98 14.00 -17.40
CA GLY A 341 -9.28 14.63 -18.70
C GLY A 341 -9.53 13.65 -19.85
N GLY A 342 -9.55 12.34 -19.58
CA GLY A 342 -9.86 11.30 -20.57
C GLY A 342 -8.68 10.88 -21.44
N GLY A 343 -8.97 10.02 -22.43
CA GLY A 343 -8.02 9.56 -23.45
C GLY A 343 -7.01 8.51 -22.97
N ALA A 344 -6.14 8.07 -23.87
CA ALA A 344 -5.05 7.14 -23.53
C ALA A 344 -3.98 7.85 -22.69
N ARG A 345 -3.52 7.20 -21.60
CA ARG A 345 -2.54 7.76 -20.66
C ARG A 345 -1.59 6.69 -20.14
N ASP A 346 -0.32 6.77 -20.51
CA ASP A 346 0.70 5.82 -20.02
C ASP A 346 1.19 6.17 -18.60
N ALA A 347 0.98 7.41 -18.18
CA ALA A 347 1.27 7.87 -16.83
C ALA A 347 0.40 9.06 -16.43
N VAL A 348 0.20 9.19 -15.12
CA VAL A 348 -0.43 10.36 -14.51
C VAL A 348 0.36 10.81 -13.29
N ARG A 349 0.38 12.11 -13.07
CA ARG A 349 0.81 12.74 -11.83
C ARG A 349 -0.42 13.19 -11.06
N PHE A 350 -0.77 12.51 -9.97
CA PHE A 350 -1.92 12.90 -9.16
C PHE A 350 -1.50 13.70 -7.93
N GLY A 351 -2.33 14.65 -7.51
CA GLY A 351 -2.20 15.37 -6.26
C GLY A 351 -2.85 14.60 -5.10
N HIS A 352 -2.08 14.31 -4.05
CA HIS A 352 -2.50 13.74 -2.77
C HIS A 352 -2.25 14.72 -1.61
N PRO A 353 -2.69 14.47 -0.36
CA PRO A 353 -2.61 15.50 0.70
C PRO A 353 -1.20 16.02 0.99
N SER A 354 -0.17 15.19 0.85
CA SER A 354 1.23 15.61 1.06
C SER A 354 1.96 16.19 -0.15
N GLY A 355 1.32 16.30 -1.33
CA GLY A 355 1.97 16.73 -2.58
C GLY A 355 1.56 15.86 -3.77
N THR A 356 2.49 15.55 -4.67
CA THR A 356 2.20 14.84 -5.92
C THR A 356 2.88 13.49 -6.00
N LEU A 357 2.31 12.60 -6.82
CA LEU A 357 2.95 11.34 -7.19
C LEU A 357 2.73 11.02 -8.66
N ARG A 358 3.81 10.69 -9.37
CA ARG A 358 3.76 10.16 -10.73
C ARG A 358 3.72 8.63 -10.69
N VAL A 359 2.75 8.05 -11.38
CA VAL A 359 2.61 6.61 -11.59
C VAL A 359 2.37 6.34 -13.06
N GLY A 360 3.01 5.31 -13.59
CA GLY A 360 2.77 4.80 -14.95
C GLY A 360 2.04 3.47 -14.92
N ALA A 361 1.27 3.19 -15.96
CA ALA A 361 0.72 1.87 -16.22
C ALA A 361 0.67 1.60 -17.73
N GLU A 362 1.11 0.42 -18.13
CA GLU A 362 0.99 -0.07 -19.51
C GLU A 362 -0.28 -0.91 -19.59
N ALA A 363 -1.30 -0.39 -20.27
CA ALA A 363 -2.56 -1.07 -20.53
C ALA A 363 -2.77 -1.27 -22.04
N ARG A 364 -3.20 -2.46 -22.42
CA ARG A 364 -3.57 -2.82 -23.80
C ARG A 364 -4.95 -3.44 -23.81
N GLU A 365 -5.73 -3.15 -24.84
CA GLU A 365 -6.99 -3.83 -25.08
C GLU A 365 -6.73 -5.01 -26.04
N GLU A 366 -7.05 -6.22 -25.60
CA GLU A 366 -6.95 -7.44 -26.41
C GLU A 366 -8.28 -8.18 -26.35
N GLY A 367 -8.91 -8.40 -27.51
CA GLY A 367 -10.18 -9.13 -27.58
C GLY A 367 -11.37 -8.41 -26.92
N GLY A 368 -11.30 -7.09 -26.70
CA GLY A 368 -12.32 -6.33 -25.97
C GLY A 368 -12.15 -6.35 -24.44
N GLU A 369 -11.07 -6.97 -23.94
CA GLU A 369 -10.70 -6.96 -22.54
C GLU A 369 -9.43 -6.14 -22.32
N TRP A 370 -9.42 -5.34 -21.25
CA TRP A 370 -8.22 -4.63 -20.85
C TRP A 370 -7.25 -5.57 -20.14
N MET A 371 -5.98 -5.53 -20.54
CA MET A 371 -4.88 -6.17 -19.86
C MET A 371 -3.84 -5.12 -19.48
N VAL A 372 -3.37 -5.19 -18.23
CA VAL A 372 -2.32 -4.31 -17.73
C VAL A 372 -1.11 -5.17 -17.43
N THR A 373 -0.05 -4.96 -18.18
CA THR A 373 1.17 -5.76 -18.10
C THR A 373 2.05 -5.29 -16.94
N LYS A 374 2.03 -3.98 -16.66
CA LYS A 374 2.95 -3.37 -15.70
C LYS A 374 2.45 -2.04 -15.17
N ALA A 375 2.67 -1.80 -13.88
CA ALA A 375 2.58 -0.49 -13.27
C ALA A 375 3.93 -0.08 -12.68
N ILE A 376 4.34 1.18 -12.89
CA ILE A 376 5.65 1.70 -12.53
C ILE A 376 5.51 2.87 -11.58
N MET A 377 6.29 2.87 -10.50
CA MET A 377 6.47 4.06 -9.67
C MET A 377 7.85 4.14 -9.05
N SER A 378 8.26 5.34 -8.71
CA SER A 378 9.49 5.60 -7.98
C SER A 378 9.22 5.83 -6.50
N ARG A 379 10.06 5.26 -5.66
CA ARG A 379 10.04 5.40 -4.20
C ARG A 379 11.47 5.61 -3.70
N SER A 380 11.62 5.64 -2.38
CA SER A 380 12.91 5.53 -1.72
C SER A 380 12.76 4.74 -0.43
N ALA A 381 13.85 4.17 0.06
CA ALA A 381 13.87 3.47 1.32
C ALA A 381 15.15 3.78 2.10
N ARG A 382 15.10 3.60 3.42
CA ARG A 382 16.29 3.62 4.27
C ARG A 382 16.06 2.87 5.58
N VAL A 383 17.13 2.31 6.13
CA VAL A 383 17.17 1.84 7.51
C VAL A 383 17.07 3.05 8.45
N LEU A 384 16.22 2.91 9.47
CA LEU A 384 16.10 3.86 10.58
C LEU A 384 16.80 3.32 11.83
N MET A 385 16.68 2.01 12.07
CA MET A 385 17.32 1.31 13.18
C MET A 385 17.50 -0.17 12.81
N GLU A 386 18.60 -0.77 13.24
CA GLU A 386 18.88 -2.20 13.08
C GLU A 386 19.34 -2.79 14.43
N GLY A 387 18.98 -4.03 14.70
CA GLY A 387 19.42 -4.75 15.90
C GLY A 387 18.39 -5.79 16.31
N TRP A 388 17.89 -5.67 17.55
CA TRP A 388 16.90 -6.59 18.10
C TRP A 388 15.71 -5.85 18.68
N VAL A 389 14.50 -6.24 18.27
CA VAL A 389 13.29 -5.93 19.04
C VAL A 389 13.21 -6.85 20.26
N ARG A 390 12.45 -6.43 21.26
CA ARG A 390 12.19 -7.24 22.46
C ARG A 390 10.71 -7.36 22.73
N VAL A 391 10.31 -8.55 23.16
CA VAL A 391 8.95 -8.84 23.63
C VAL A 391 9.04 -9.77 24.85
N PRO A 392 8.04 -9.78 25.76
CA PRO A 392 7.93 -10.81 26.79
C PRO A 392 7.99 -12.22 26.20
N GLY A 393 8.67 -13.16 26.89
CA GLY A 393 8.86 -14.54 26.44
C GLY A 393 7.74 -15.51 26.85
N GLU A 394 6.58 -14.99 27.23
CA GLU A 394 5.35 -15.71 27.58
C GLU A 394 4.18 -15.21 26.74
#